data_AF-A0A4U3ER99-F1
#
_entry.id   AF-A0A4U3ER99-F1
#
_cell.length_a   1.000
_cell.length_b   1.000
_cell.length_c   1.000
_cell.angle_alpha   90.00
_cell.angle_beta   90.00
_cell.angle_gamma   90.00
#
_symmetry.space_group_name_H-M   'P 1'
#
loop_
_entity.id
_entity.type
_entity.pdbx_description
1 polymer ?
#
loop_
_entity_poly.entity_id
_entity_poly.type
_entity_poly.pdbx_seq_one_letter_code
_entity_poly.pdbx_strand_id
1 'polypeptide(L)'
;VAIAAGSPGVGAVMMMEGDHTDTAEYVQGSINGRPFRGWVGQTRLQAGDEVEMAVEWQEDHYQVYAITIPEERIISICPKCDMGRLAHAWWRIKNMFILTAIIMSMFLGIYIIKSASEDNVEQIGFWSLYYGPLLVLLAISIVCTGLIAFSAYKAYAPTTCKLAEEIFMLFGMKNVSGINLNKVTKNKELELKARGEWYEPDDQSRPPCPSRKFIYSDESWFYY
;
A
#
# COMPACT_ATOMS: atom_id res chain seq x y z
N VAL A 1 21.56 15.08 -0.23
CA VAL A 1 21.54 15.67 1.14
C VAL A 1 20.84 14.69 2.09
N ALA A 2 21.34 14.47 3.32
CA ALA A 2 20.64 13.61 4.30
C ALA A 2 19.75 14.46 5.21
N ILE A 3 18.47 14.13 5.27
CA ILE A 3 17.47 14.84 6.07
C ILE A 3 17.05 13.89 7.19
N ALA A 4 17.30 14.30 8.44
CA ALA A 4 17.01 13.50 9.62
C ALA A 4 15.77 14.02 10.36
N ALA A 5 14.76 13.17 10.53
CA ALA A 5 13.65 13.38 11.46
C ALA A 5 13.02 12.03 11.85
N GLY A 6 12.72 11.83 13.13
CA GLY A 6 12.00 10.65 13.60
C GLY A 6 12.08 10.45 15.12
N SER A 7 11.08 9.76 15.67
CA SER A 7 10.93 9.41 17.09
C SER A 7 11.28 7.93 17.31
N PRO A 8 12.21 7.56 18.22
CA PRO A 8 12.97 6.30 18.19
C PRO A 8 12.17 4.98 18.22
N GLY A 9 10.92 5.00 18.67
CA GLY A 9 10.17 3.78 18.99
C GLY A 9 9.33 3.19 17.85
N VAL A 10 8.96 3.96 16.83
CA VAL A 10 7.97 3.49 15.84
C VAL A 10 8.62 2.65 14.74
N GLY A 11 9.81 3.05 14.28
CA GLY A 11 10.52 2.33 13.23
C GLY A 11 10.99 0.94 13.67
N ALA A 12 11.52 0.81 14.89
CA ALA A 12 12.05 -0.45 15.42
C ALA A 12 10.98 -1.55 15.60
N VAL A 13 9.73 -1.18 15.96
CA VAL A 13 8.63 -2.14 16.16
C VAL A 13 8.16 -2.73 14.84
N MET A 14 8.10 -1.93 13.78
CA MET A 14 7.71 -2.40 12.44
C MET A 14 8.71 -3.40 11.85
N MET A 15 9.97 -3.36 12.29
CA MET A 15 11.05 -4.23 11.82
C MET A 15 10.97 -5.66 12.36
N MET A 16 10.32 -5.88 13.51
CA MET A 16 10.24 -7.22 14.14
C MET A 16 9.09 -8.08 13.57
N GLU A 17 8.18 -7.48 12.79
CA GLU A 17 6.92 -8.13 12.35
C GLU A 17 6.86 -8.35 10.81
N GLY A 18 7.99 -8.21 10.11
CA GLY A 18 8.11 -8.47 8.67
C GLY A 18 8.32 -9.94 8.34
N ASP A 19 7.46 -10.50 7.47
CA ASP A 19 7.65 -11.83 6.87
C ASP A 19 8.71 -11.75 5.76
N HIS A 20 9.51 -12.81 5.57
CA HIS A 20 10.68 -12.83 4.69
C HIS A 20 10.33 -12.88 3.18
N THR A 21 9.08 -12.57 2.80
CA THR A 21 8.61 -12.51 1.40
C THR A 21 8.71 -11.11 0.79
N ASP A 22 8.89 -10.07 1.60
CA ASP A 22 9.04 -8.69 1.12
C ASP A 22 10.41 -8.56 0.42
N THR A 23 10.45 -8.06 -0.83
CA THR A 23 11.68 -7.84 -1.63
C THR A 23 12.47 -6.61 -1.16
N ALA A 24 12.70 -6.55 0.14
CA ALA A 24 13.49 -5.51 0.77
C ALA A 24 14.99 -5.73 0.50
N GLU A 25 15.67 -4.70 0.03
CA GLU A 25 17.12 -4.66 -0.11
C GLU A 25 17.75 -4.07 1.16
N TYR A 26 18.74 -4.77 1.70
CA TYR A 26 19.52 -4.27 2.81
C TYR A 26 20.61 -3.32 2.29
N VAL A 27 20.54 -2.06 2.71
CA VAL A 27 21.48 -1.01 2.35
C VAL A 27 22.36 -0.67 3.55
N GLN A 28 23.66 -0.54 3.30
CA GLN A 28 24.61 -0.13 4.33
C GLN A 28 25.72 0.73 3.73
N GLY A 29 26.25 1.66 4.52
CA GLY A 29 27.34 2.50 4.10
C GLY A 29 27.76 3.49 5.19
N SER A 30 28.40 4.57 4.77
CA SER A 30 28.75 5.66 5.69
C SER A 30 28.49 7.00 5.04
N ILE A 31 27.96 7.94 5.81
CA ILE A 31 27.78 9.33 5.43
C ILE A 31 28.54 10.21 6.42
N ASN A 32 29.47 11.03 5.91
CA ASN A 32 30.33 11.88 6.76
C ASN A 32 31.04 11.11 7.89
N GLY A 33 31.50 9.88 7.62
CA GLY A 33 32.17 9.02 8.60
C GLY A 33 31.25 8.36 9.63
N ARG A 34 29.93 8.57 9.56
CA ARG A 34 28.94 7.89 10.40
C ARG A 34 28.29 6.74 9.63
N PRO A 35 28.19 5.53 10.21
CA PRO A 35 27.57 4.41 9.53
C PRO A 35 26.06 4.63 9.37
N PHE A 36 25.51 4.14 8.26
CA PHE A 36 24.07 4.02 8.05
C PHE A 36 23.73 2.60 7.60
N ARG A 37 22.53 2.14 7.97
CA ARG A 37 22.01 0.81 7.64
C ARG A 37 20.50 0.87 7.53
N GLY A 38 19.89 0.03 6.71
CA GLY A 38 18.44 -0.12 6.70
C GLY A 38 17.93 -1.09 5.66
N TRP A 39 16.63 -1.35 5.73
CA TRP A 39 15.90 -2.15 4.77
C TRP A 39 14.98 -1.21 4.00
N VAL A 40 15.19 -1.14 2.69
CA VAL A 40 14.37 -0.34 1.78
C VAL A 40 13.84 -1.24 0.68
N GLY A 41 12.88 -0.79 -0.12
CA GLY A 41 12.47 -1.52 -1.31
C GLY A 41 13.59 -1.64 -2.34
N GLN A 42 13.26 -2.22 -3.49
CA GLN A 42 14.20 -2.39 -4.58
C GLN A 42 14.89 -1.07 -4.97
N THR A 43 16.19 -1.14 -5.20
CA THR A 43 17.00 0.00 -5.60
C THR A 43 17.79 -0.33 -6.87
N ARG A 44 18.10 0.69 -7.67
CA ARG A 44 18.99 0.55 -8.84
C ARG A 44 20.21 1.46 -8.76
N LEU A 45 20.58 1.82 -7.54
CA LEU A 45 21.62 2.80 -7.26
C LEU A 45 22.96 2.35 -7.84
N GLN A 46 23.63 3.27 -8.52
CA GLN A 46 24.97 3.09 -9.06
C GLN A 46 25.96 4.02 -8.36
N ALA A 47 27.24 3.66 -8.43
CA ALA A 47 28.30 4.50 -7.88
C ALA A 47 28.35 5.82 -8.66
N GLY A 48 28.08 6.93 -7.96
CA GLY A 48 28.04 8.27 -8.54
C GLY A 48 26.65 8.89 -8.55
N ASP A 49 25.59 8.12 -8.27
CA ASP A 49 24.23 8.65 -8.19
C ASP A 49 24.10 9.64 -7.02
N GLU A 50 23.44 10.78 -7.27
CA GLU A 50 23.05 11.70 -6.21
C GLU A 50 21.77 11.20 -5.54
N VAL A 51 21.85 10.92 -4.23
CA VAL A 51 20.73 10.41 -3.45
C VAL A 51 20.37 11.32 -2.29
N GLU A 52 19.08 11.31 -1.95
CA GLU A 52 18.58 11.83 -0.68
C GLU A 52 18.03 10.68 0.15
N MET A 53 18.24 10.75 1.45
CA MET A 53 17.86 9.67 2.37
C MET A 53 17.09 10.23 3.55
N ALA A 54 15.99 9.56 3.90
CA ALA A 54 15.27 9.76 5.13
C ALA A 54 15.85 8.82 6.19
N VAL A 55 16.50 9.41 7.19
CA VAL A 55 17.24 8.66 8.22
C VAL A 55 16.90 9.11 9.63
N GLU A 56 17.04 8.20 10.59
CA GLU A 56 16.94 8.50 12.02
C GLU A 56 18.20 8.01 12.74
N TRP A 57 18.74 8.82 13.65
CA TRP A 57 19.86 8.38 14.48
C TRP A 57 19.37 7.41 15.55
N GLN A 58 19.90 6.20 15.54
CA GLN A 58 19.69 5.19 16.58
C GLN A 58 20.89 5.16 17.54
N GLU A 59 21.14 4.06 18.24
CA GLU A 59 22.23 3.99 19.22
C GLU A 59 23.63 4.15 18.60
N ASP A 60 23.90 3.46 17.49
CA ASP A 60 25.24 3.36 16.88
C ASP A 60 25.29 3.70 15.38
N HIS A 61 24.15 3.85 14.71
CA HIS A 61 24.06 4.11 13.28
C HIS A 61 22.83 4.96 12.90
N TYR A 62 22.86 5.50 11.67
CA TYR A 62 21.66 6.04 11.03
C TYR A 62 20.82 4.90 10.45
N GLN A 63 19.62 4.73 10.98
CA GLN A 63 18.61 3.85 10.41
C GLN A 63 18.00 4.52 9.18
N VAL A 64 18.10 3.87 8.02
CA VAL A 64 17.51 4.34 6.77
C VAL A 64 16.08 3.82 6.64
N TYR A 65 15.15 4.71 6.32
CA TYR A 65 13.74 4.39 6.06
C TYR A 65 13.33 4.59 4.60
N ALA A 66 13.99 5.50 3.89
CA ALA A 66 13.78 5.71 2.46
C ALA A 66 15.02 6.29 1.78
N ILE A 67 15.20 5.95 0.51
CA ILE A 67 16.22 6.50 -0.37
C ILE A 67 15.54 6.96 -1.65
N THR A 68 15.86 8.15 -2.12
CA THR A 68 15.35 8.70 -3.38
C THR A 68 16.47 8.92 -4.38
N ILE A 69 16.11 8.75 -5.65
CA ILE A 69 16.86 9.23 -6.82
C ILE A 69 16.11 10.48 -7.32
N PRO A 70 16.50 11.70 -6.92
CA PRO A 70 15.72 12.90 -7.18
C PRO A 70 15.60 13.24 -8.66
N GLU A 71 16.63 12.94 -9.46
CA GLU A 71 16.65 13.17 -10.91
C GLU A 71 15.50 12.45 -11.61
N GLU A 72 15.21 11.23 -11.17
CA GLU A 72 14.19 10.37 -11.77
C GLU A 72 12.85 10.40 -11.01
N ARG A 73 12.81 11.10 -9.88
CA ARG A 73 11.69 11.13 -8.92
C ARG A 73 11.22 9.75 -8.51
N ILE A 74 12.19 8.92 -8.11
CA ILE A 74 11.92 7.58 -7.62
C ILE A 74 12.29 7.51 -6.15
N ILE A 75 11.40 6.94 -5.36
CA ILE A 75 11.56 6.69 -3.94
C ILE A 75 11.52 5.19 -3.68
N SER A 76 12.57 4.66 -3.08
CA SER A 76 12.57 3.35 -2.44
C SER A 76 12.33 3.54 -0.95
N ILE A 77 11.30 2.89 -0.41
CA ILE A 77 10.83 3.09 0.96
C ILE A 77 10.80 1.77 1.70
N CYS A 78 10.89 1.82 3.03
CA CYS A 78 10.65 0.66 3.89
C CYS A 78 9.33 -0.03 3.47
N PRO A 79 9.32 -1.38 3.34
CA PRO A 79 8.12 -2.11 2.97
C PRO A 79 6.89 -1.70 3.78
N LYS A 80 5.71 -1.81 3.17
CA LYS A 80 4.40 -1.47 3.78
C LYS A 80 4.17 0.03 4.06
N CYS A 81 5.16 0.90 3.88
CA CYS A 81 5.05 2.35 4.10
C CYS A 81 4.69 3.13 2.82
N ASP A 82 3.77 2.61 1.98
CA ASP A 82 3.46 3.14 0.65
C ASP A 82 2.29 4.13 0.60
N MET A 83 1.57 4.32 1.71
CA MET A 83 0.35 5.15 1.77
C MET A 83 0.26 6.00 3.05
N GLY A 84 -0.25 7.23 2.89
CA GLY A 84 -0.69 8.07 4.00
C GLY A 84 -2.01 7.59 4.63
N ARG A 85 -2.35 8.10 5.82
CA ARG A 85 -3.45 7.56 6.64
C ARG A 85 -4.81 7.61 5.95
N LEU A 86 -5.12 8.72 5.27
CA LEU A 86 -6.41 8.91 4.62
C LEU A 86 -6.48 8.02 3.38
N ALA A 87 -5.40 7.96 2.61
CA ALA A 87 -5.35 7.11 1.43
C ALA A 87 -5.51 5.63 1.78
N HIS A 88 -4.82 5.16 2.82
CA HIS A 88 -4.95 3.79 3.31
C HIS A 88 -6.37 3.51 3.84
N ALA A 89 -6.95 4.41 4.63
CA ALA A 89 -8.32 4.28 5.12
C ALA A 89 -9.33 4.15 3.98
N TRP A 90 -9.28 5.06 3.01
CA TRP A 90 -10.18 5.05 1.85
C TRP A 90 -10.02 3.79 1.00
N TRP A 91 -8.79 3.36 0.74
CA TRP A 91 -8.50 2.14 -0.01
C TRP A 91 -9.04 0.89 0.71
N ARG A 92 -8.80 0.78 2.02
CA ARG A 92 -9.25 -0.37 2.83
C ARG A 92 -10.76 -0.45 2.93
N ILE A 93 -11.41 0.67 3.23
CA ILE A 93 -12.88 0.77 3.31
C ILE A 93 -13.48 0.36 1.95
N LYS A 94 -13.02 0.95 0.85
CA LYS A 94 -13.52 0.65 -0.49
C LYS A 94 -13.37 -0.84 -0.82
N ASN A 95 -12.20 -1.44 -0.59
CA ASN A 95 -11.96 -2.84 -0.91
C ASN A 95 -12.79 -3.80 -0.05
N MET A 96 -12.99 -3.48 1.23
CA MET A 96 -13.85 -4.26 2.12
C MET A 96 -15.32 -4.21 1.70
N PHE A 97 -15.82 -3.05 1.28
CA PHE A 97 -17.18 -2.93 0.74
C PHE A 97 -17.34 -3.68 -0.58
N ILE A 98 -16.35 -3.61 -1.48
CA ILE A 98 -16.36 -4.39 -2.74
C ILE A 98 -16.39 -5.89 -2.44
N LEU A 99 -15.54 -6.38 -1.55
CA LEU A 99 -15.52 -7.79 -1.15
C LEU A 99 -16.86 -8.23 -0.55
N THR A 100 -17.42 -7.42 0.35
CA THR A 100 -18.74 -7.70 0.95
C THR A 100 -19.83 -7.74 -0.11
N ALA A 101 -19.82 -6.82 -1.07
CA ALA A 101 -20.77 -6.81 -2.18
C ALA A 101 -20.65 -8.05 -3.07
N ILE A 102 -19.44 -8.51 -3.38
CA ILE A 102 -19.20 -9.74 -4.15
C ILE A 102 -19.76 -10.95 -3.41
N ILE A 103 -19.45 -11.08 -2.12
CA ILE A 103 -19.94 -12.19 -1.29
C ILE A 103 -21.47 -12.18 -1.22
N MET A 104 -22.08 -11.01 -0.95
CA MET A 104 -23.54 -10.87 -0.90
C MET A 104 -24.19 -11.15 -2.25
N SER A 105 -23.56 -10.74 -3.36
CA SER A 105 -24.04 -11.05 -4.71
C SER A 105 -24.00 -12.55 -5.00
N MET A 106 -22.96 -13.26 -4.53
CA MET A 106 -22.87 -14.71 -4.68
C MET A 106 -23.98 -15.41 -3.90
N PHE A 107 -24.22 -14.99 -2.65
CA PHE A 107 -25.34 -15.50 -1.86
C PHE A 107 -26.68 -15.25 -2.55
N LEU A 108 -26.94 -14.01 -2.99
CA LEU A 108 -28.17 -13.66 -3.71
C LEU A 108 -28.35 -14.48 -4.99
N GLY A 109 -27.27 -14.74 -5.73
CA GLY A 109 -27.29 -15.61 -6.90
C GLY A 109 -27.77 -17.03 -6.60
N ILE A 110 -27.31 -17.63 -5.49
CA ILE A 110 -27.77 -18.95 -5.04
C ILE A 110 -29.28 -18.93 -4.73
N TYR A 111 -29.75 -17.89 -4.03
CA TYR A 111 -31.18 -17.73 -3.73
C TYR A 111 -32.03 -17.60 -5.00
N ILE A 112 -31.57 -16.81 -5.98
CA ILE A 112 -32.28 -16.64 -7.26
C ILE A 112 -32.35 -17.96 -8.02
N ILE A 113 -31.25 -18.70 -8.14
CA ILE A 113 -31.21 -20.01 -8.81
C ILE A 113 -32.19 -20.98 -8.15
N LYS A 114 -32.22 -21.03 -6.82
CA LYS A 114 -33.17 -21.86 -6.07
C LYS A 114 -34.62 -21.43 -6.33
N SER A 115 -34.90 -20.12 -6.27
CA SER A 115 -36.25 -19.60 -6.53
C SER A 115 -36.75 -19.84 -7.96
N ALA A 116 -35.83 -19.94 -8.93
CA ALA A 116 -36.15 -20.23 -10.33
C ALA A 116 -36.40 -21.73 -10.59
N SER A 117 -35.98 -22.60 -9.66
CA SER A 117 -36.21 -24.05 -9.72
C SER A 117 -37.48 -24.51 -9.01
N GLU A 118 -38.13 -23.63 -8.25
CA GLU A 118 -39.36 -23.91 -7.49
C GLU A 118 -40.62 -23.47 -8.27
N ASP A 119 -41.75 -24.15 -8.05
CA ASP A 119 -43.03 -23.82 -8.70
C ASP A 119 -43.56 -22.43 -8.26
N ASN A 120 -44.30 -21.74 -9.15
CA ASN A 120 -44.77 -20.35 -8.95
C ASN A 120 -45.49 -20.07 -7.61
N VAL A 121 -46.18 -21.06 -7.03
CA VAL A 121 -46.90 -20.89 -5.74
C VAL A 121 -45.94 -20.91 -4.55
N GLU A 122 -44.91 -21.76 -4.60
CA GLU A 122 -43.84 -21.79 -3.57
C GLU A 122 -42.93 -20.58 -3.70
N GLN A 123 -42.71 -20.07 -4.92
CA GLN A 123 -41.90 -18.89 -5.19
C GLN A 123 -42.40 -17.61 -4.47
N ILE A 124 -43.72 -17.36 -4.45
CA ILE A 124 -44.30 -16.20 -3.74
C ILE A 124 -44.09 -16.33 -2.22
N GLY A 125 -44.25 -17.55 -1.68
CA GLY A 125 -43.99 -17.85 -0.27
C GLY A 125 -42.51 -17.70 0.11
N PHE A 126 -41.61 -18.12 -0.78
CA PHE A 126 -40.16 -18.01 -0.63
C PHE A 126 -39.72 -16.56 -0.45
N TRP A 127 -40.06 -15.67 -1.39
CA TRP A 127 -39.65 -14.26 -1.29
C TRP A 127 -40.28 -13.56 -0.09
N SER A 128 -41.54 -13.85 0.24
CA SER A 128 -42.20 -13.30 1.43
C SER A 128 -41.56 -13.75 2.74
N LEU A 129 -41.00 -14.96 2.80
CA LEU A 129 -40.38 -15.52 4.01
C LEU A 129 -38.91 -15.11 4.17
N TYR A 130 -38.16 -15.04 3.06
CA TYR A 130 -36.71 -14.83 3.08
C TYR A 130 -36.27 -13.36 2.91
N TYR A 131 -37.13 -12.47 2.41
CA TYR A 131 -36.78 -11.05 2.21
C TYR A 131 -36.39 -10.34 3.51
N GLY A 132 -37.16 -10.53 4.58
CA GLY A 132 -36.87 -9.94 5.90
C GLY A 132 -35.52 -10.40 6.47
N PRO A 133 -35.29 -11.72 6.61
CA PRO A 133 -34.00 -12.26 7.06
C PRO A 133 -32.80 -11.80 6.21
N LEU A 134 -32.97 -11.71 4.88
CA LEU A 134 -31.92 -11.26 3.97
C LEU A 134 -31.53 -9.79 4.23
N LEU A 135 -32.50 -8.90 4.46
CA LEU A 135 -32.22 -7.51 4.81
C LEU A 135 -31.50 -7.39 6.16
N VAL A 136 -31.90 -8.19 7.16
CA VAL A 136 -31.23 -8.21 8.46
C VAL A 136 -29.79 -8.71 8.33
N LEU A 137 -29.57 -9.78 7.57
CA LEU A 137 -28.24 -10.32 7.30
C LEU A 137 -27.35 -9.30 6.56
N LEU A 138 -27.91 -8.58 5.58
CA LEU A 138 -27.22 -7.50 4.88
C LEU A 138 -26.84 -6.35 5.82
N ALA A 139 -27.75 -5.94 6.70
CA ALA A 139 -27.48 -4.88 7.67
C ALA A 139 -26.36 -5.28 8.64
N ILE A 140 -26.41 -6.51 9.17
CA ILE A 140 -25.37 -7.06 10.06
C ILE A 140 -24.04 -7.15 9.33
N SER A 141 -24.01 -7.64 8.08
CA SER A 141 -22.76 -7.79 7.33
C SER A 141 -22.09 -6.45 7.04
N ILE A 142 -22.86 -5.41 6.69
CA ILE A 142 -22.34 -4.05 6.50
C ILE A 142 -21.71 -3.52 7.80
N VAL A 143 -22.39 -3.69 8.94
CA VAL A 143 -21.88 -3.25 10.25
C VAL A 143 -20.60 -4.00 10.63
N CYS A 144 -20.61 -5.33 10.53
CA CYS A 144 -19.44 -6.16 10.82
C CYS A 144 -18.25 -5.79 9.92
N THR A 145 -18.46 -5.64 8.61
CA THR A 145 -17.41 -5.20 7.68
C THR A 145 -16.86 -3.84 8.06
N GLY A 146 -17.71 -2.87 8.40
CA GLY A 146 -17.28 -1.54 8.84
C GLY A 146 -16.41 -1.59 10.09
N LEU A 147 -16.79 -2.40 11.08
CA LEU A 147 -16.03 -2.59 12.32
C LEU A 147 -14.67 -3.25 12.06
N ILE A 148 -14.62 -4.29 11.21
CA ILE A 148 -13.37 -4.98 10.83
C ILE A 148 -12.45 -4.02 10.06
N ALA A 149 -12.99 -3.24 9.13
CA ALA A 149 -12.22 -2.26 8.38
C ALA A 149 -11.63 -1.19 9.31
N PHE A 150 -12.43 -0.70 10.27
CA PHE A 150 -12.00 0.31 11.23
C PHE A 150 -10.94 -0.23 12.22
N SER A 151 -11.13 -1.44 12.75
CA SER A 151 -10.17 -2.06 13.68
C SER A 151 -8.83 -2.32 12.99
N ALA A 152 -8.84 -2.87 11.77
CA ALA A 152 -7.63 -3.09 10.98
C ALA A 152 -6.93 -1.76 10.64
N TYR A 153 -7.69 -0.72 10.28
CA TYR A 153 -7.13 0.62 10.06
C TYR A 153 -6.47 1.17 11.34
N LYS A 154 -7.15 1.06 12.48
CA LYS A 154 -6.64 1.60 13.76
C LYS A 154 -5.36 0.90 14.22
N ALA A 155 -5.21 -0.40 13.93
CA ALA A 155 -4.00 -1.14 14.22
C ALA A 155 -2.82 -0.72 13.32
N TYR A 156 -3.09 -0.42 12.05
CA TYR A 156 -2.06 -0.15 11.04
C TYR A 156 -1.64 1.32 10.95
N ALA A 157 -2.59 2.25 10.94
CA ALA A 157 -2.35 3.66 10.70
C ALA A 157 -1.37 4.39 11.65
N PRO A 158 -1.36 4.14 12.97
CA PRO A 158 -0.52 4.93 13.88
C PRO A 158 0.99 4.66 13.71
N THR A 159 1.36 3.55 13.10
CA THR A 159 2.76 3.16 12.90
C THR A 159 3.19 3.38 11.45
N THR A 160 2.65 2.61 10.50
CA THR A 160 3.08 2.61 9.09
C THR A 160 2.70 3.89 8.36
N CYS A 161 1.42 4.27 8.41
CA CYS A 161 0.95 5.46 7.71
C CYS A 161 1.57 6.73 8.29
N LYS A 162 1.86 6.74 9.60
CA LYS A 162 2.55 7.85 10.24
C LYS A 162 4.00 7.96 9.76
N LEU A 163 4.73 6.85 9.74
CA LEU A 163 6.10 6.80 9.22
C LEU A 163 6.15 7.20 7.73
N ALA A 164 5.22 6.69 6.92
CA ALA A 164 5.08 7.08 5.51
C ALA A 164 4.83 8.59 5.36
N GLU A 165 3.90 9.16 6.14
CA GLU A 165 3.64 10.60 6.13
C GLU A 165 4.86 11.44 6.54
N GLU A 166 5.63 11.00 7.55
CA GLU A 166 6.87 11.67 7.96
C GLU A 166 7.91 11.66 6.83
N ILE A 167 8.12 10.51 6.20
CA ILE A 167 9.00 10.38 5.03
C ILE A 167 8.52 11.30 3.89
N PHE A 168 7.21 11.33 3.63
CA PHE A 168 6.66 12.16 2.57
C PHE A 168 6.82 13.66 2.84
N MET A 169 6.71 14.07 4.11
CA MET A 169 6.98 15.45 4.52
C MET A 169 8.45 15.81 4.34
N LEU A 170 9.39 14.90 4.65
CA LEU A 170 10.83 15.12 4.46
C LEU A 170 11.20 15.37 3.01
N PHE A 171 10.57 14.66 2.08
CA PHE A 171 10.75 14.85 0.63
C PHE A 171 9.89 15.99 0.04
N GLY A 172 9.27 16.82 0.88
CA GLY A 172 8.54 18.02 0.46
C GLY A 172 7.22 17.75 -0.28
N MET A 173 6.64 16.55 -0.15
CA MET A 173 5.38 16.22 -0.78
C MET A 173 4.21 16.94 -0.10
N LYS A 174 3.23 17.38 -0.90
CA LYS A 174 2.02 18.06 -0.42
C LYS A 174 0.91 17.05 -0.16
N ASN A 175 0.05 17.34 0.84
CA ASN A 175 -1.10 16.50 1.19
C ASN A 175 -0.72 15.04 1.56
N VAL A 176 0.32 14.88 2.38
CA VAL A 176 0.95 13.58 2.72
C VAL A 176 -0.04 12.50 3.16
N SER A 177 -1.07 12.86 3.92
CA SER A 177 -2.08 11.92 4.39
C SER A 177 -2.92 11.30 3.28
N GLY A 178 -3.05 11.98 2.14
CA GLY A 178 -3.81 11.54 0.97
C GLY A 178 -2.95 10.87 -0.11
N ILE A 179 -1.64 10.75 0.10
CA ILE A 179 -0.73 10.15 -0.89
C ILE A 179 -0.85 8.63 -0.85
N ASN A 180 -0.86 8.05 -2.04
CA ASN A 180 -0.77 6.61 -2.28
C ASN A 180 0.25 6.44 -3.40
N LEU A 181 1.45 5.98 -3.05
CA LEU A 181 2.57 5.87 -4.00
C LEU A 181 2.22 4.91 -5.14
N ASN A 182 1.52 3.82 -4.86
CA ASN A 182 0.97 2.91 -5.86
C ASN A 182 0.08 3.62 -6.90
N LYS A 183 -0.72 4.60 -6.49
CA LYS A 183 -1.54 5.43 -7.39
C LYS A 183 -0.69 6.42 -8.18
N VAL A 184 0.31 7.03 -7.56
CA VAL A 184 1.24 7.96 -8.23
C VAL A 184 2.03 7.23 -9.31
N THR A 185 2.64 6.09 -8.99
CA THR A 185 3.34 5.21 -9.94
C THR A 185 2.45 4.83 -11.11
N LYS A 186 1.20 4.42 -10.86
CA LYS A 186 0.26 4.09 -11.94
C LYS A 186 0.01 5.27 -12.87
N ASN A 187 -0.20 6.47 -12.33
CA ASN A 187 -0.46 7.64 -13.15
C ASN A 187 0.77 7.99 -14.00
N LYS A 188 1.97 7.92 -13.42
CA LYS A 188 3.22 8.15 -14.13
C LYS A 188 3.45 7.14 -15.26
N GLU A 189 3.18 5.86 -15.00
CA GLU A 189 3.22 4.80 -16.01
C GLU A 189 2.26 5.09 -17.18
N LEU A 190 1.02 5.50 -16.88
CA LEU A 190 0.04 5.86 -17.91
C LEU A 190 0.48 7.08 -18.74
N GLU A 191 1.09 8.08 -18.11
CA GLU A 191 1.67 9.24 -18.80
C GLU A 191 2.81 8.84 -19.73
N LEU A 192 3.72 7.98 -19.28
CA LEU A 192 4.82 7.47 -20.09
C LEU A 192 4.32 6.63 -21.27
N LYS A 193 3.27 5.82 -21.06
CA LYS A 193 2.61 5.06 -22.13
C LYS A 193 1.97 5.98 -23.16
N ALA A 194 1.29 7.04 -22.72
CA ALA A 194 0.68 8.02 -23.61
C ALA A 194 1.72 8.79 -24.44
N ARG A 195 2.93 8.99 -23.92
CA ARG A 195 4.05 9.63 -24.63
C ARG A 195 4.86 8.68 -25.53
N GLY A 196 4.63 7.37 -25.45
CA GLY A 196 5.46 6.36 -26.13
C GLY A 196 6.86 6.19 -25.53
N GLU A 197 7.09 6.72 -24.33
CA GLU A 197 8.37 6.65 -23.60
C GLU A 197 8.45 5.44 -22.67
N TRP A 198 7.30 4.78 -22.43
CA TRP A 198 7.21 3.60 -21.57
C TRP A 198 7.93 2.40 -22.17
N TYR A 199 8.61 1.65 -21.32
CA TYR A 199 9.23 0.37 -21.62
C TYR A 199 8.96 -0.62 -20.50
N GLU A 200 9.08 -1.91 -20.79
CA GLU A 200 8.85 -2.94 -19.79
C GLU A 200 10.00 -2.99 -18.78
N PRO A 201 9.72 -3.10 -17.46
CA PRO A 201 10.76 -3.20 -16.43
C PRO A 201 11.70 -4.40 -16.58
N ASP A 202 11.24 -5.45 -17.27
CA ASP A 202 12.01 -6.68 -17.50
C ASP A 202 12.93 -6.56 -18.75
N ASP A 203 12.90 -5.42 -19.45
CA ASP A 203 13.79 -5.11 -20.58
C ASP A 203 15.21 -4.82 -20.08
N GLN A 204 16.10 -5.82 -20.20
CA GLN A 204 17.51 -5.73 -19.80
C GLN A 204 18.31 -4.68 -20.58
N SER A 205 17.78 -4.11 -21.67
CA SER A 205 18.44 -3.05 -22.43
C SER A 205 18.25 -1.65 -21.84
N ARG A 206 17.38 -1.51 -20.83
CA ARG A 206 17.06 -0.22 -20.20
C ARG A 206 17.20 -0.28 -18.67
N PRO A 207 17.37 0.88 -17.99
CA PRO A 207 17.41 0.92 -16.55
C PRO A 207 16.09 0.41 -15.94
N PRO A 208 16.12 -0.44 -14.90
CA PRO A 208 14.89 -0.99 -14.33
C PRO A 208 14.08 0.15 -13.70
N CYS A 209 12.76 0.18 -13.91
CA CYS A 209 11.92 1.27 -13.44
C CYS A 209 10.72 0.76 -12.61
N PRO A 210 10.21 1.57 -11.65
CA PRO A 210 9.02 1.20 -10.90
C PRO A 210 7.84 0.97 -11.83
N SER A 211 7.15 -0.14 -11.63
CA SER A 211 5.98 -0.49 -12.41
C SER A 211 4.94 -1.14 -11.52
N ARG A 212 3.67 -0.96 -11.90
CA ARG A 212 2.59 -1.69 -11.26
C ARG A 212 2.54 -3.12 -11.82
N LYS A 213 3.40 -4.02 -11.33
CA LYS A 213 3.14 -5.46 -11.46
C LYS A 213 1.88 -5.81 -10.64
N PHE A 214 1.11 -6.80 -11.10
CA PHE A 214 -0.30 -6.99 -10.73
C PHE A 214 -0.48 -7.29 -9.22
N ILE A 215 -1.18 -6.41 -8.51
CA ILE A 215 -1.81 -6.54 -7.17
C ILE A 215 -0.87 -6.84 -5.97
N TYR A 216 0.31 -7.42 -6.15
CA TYR A 216 1.26 -7.77 -5.08
C TYR A 216 2.72 -7.68 -5.56
N SER A 217 3.13 -6.53 -6.11
CA SER A 217 4.56 -6.30 -6.37
C SER A 217 5.19 -5.74 -5.10
N ASP A 218 5.88 -6.59 -4.35
CA ASP A 218 6.52 -6.26 -3.06
C ASP A 218 7.76 -5.35 -3.22
N GLU A 219 8.05 -4.91 -4.45
CA GLU A 219 9.25 -4.16 -4.84
C GLU A 219 9.44 -2.83 -4.08
N SER A 220 8.42 -2.32 -3.37
CA SER A 220 8.50 -1.21 -2.40
C SER A 220 9.29 0.03 -2.87
N TRP A 221 9.28 0.28 -4.17
CA TRP A 221 9.88 1.42 -4.86
C TRP A 221 8.87 2.03 -5.84
N PHE A 222 8.81 3.36 -5.90
CA PHE A 222 7.70 4.08 -6.50
C PHE A 222 8.13 5.40 -7.12
N TYR A 223 7.30 5.96 -8.01
CA TYR A 223 7.40 7.37 -8.39
C TYR A 223 6.73 8.28 -7.34
N TYR A 224 7.26 9.50 -7.16
CA TYR A 224 6.71 10.48 -6.21
C TYR A 224 6.64 11.92 -6.75
#